data_AF-A0AAN9GG84-F1
#
_entry.id   AF-A0AAN9GG84-F1
#
_cell.length_a   1.000
_cell.length_b   1.000
_cell.length_c   1.000
_cell.angle_alpha   90.00
_cell.angle_beta   90.00
_cell.angle_gamma   90.00
#
_symmetry.space_group_name_H-M   'P 1'
#
loop_
_entity.id
_entity.type
_entity.pdbx_description
1 polymer ?
#
loop_
_entity_poly.entity_id
_entity_poly.type
_entity_poly.pdbx_seq_one_letter_code
_entity_poly.pdbx_strand_id
1 'polypeptide(L)'
;MSGSTKQPWDPWKMYDISQEEMRAIRERGKMREALKTEWQKKVTDPHRGAHNGGTIFDPAIQRFMAMRATNFDHFKVTPKTTWLGFAFVVIPVGLMTYFTIRDKNIREAQFRAGEVKYKDRTWYFMY
;
A
#
# COMPACT_ATOMS: atom_id res chain seq x y z
N MET A 1 -7.67 8.89 -7.67
CA MET A 1 -7.32 9.15 -6.26
C MET A 1 -8.17 10.30 -5.78
N SER A 2 -9.35 10.02 -5.23
CA SER A 2 -10.11 11.02 -4.48
C SER A 2 -9.34 11.21 -3.17
N GLY A 3 -8.60 12.32 -3.07
CA GLY A 3 -7.93 12.68 -1.83
C GLY A 3 -8.97 12.77 -0.72
N SER A 4 -8.65 12.25 0.47
CA SER A 4 -9.45 12.47 1.66
C SER A 4 -9.51 13.98 1.90
N THR A 5 -10.61 14.60 1.47
CA THR A 5 -10.98 15.91 1.97
C THR A 5 -11.25 15.68 3.45
N LYS A 6 -10.36 16.17 4.32
CA LYS A 6 -10.71 16.34 5.72
C LYS A 6 -11.97 17.19 5.69
N GLN A 7 -13.12 16.63 6.06
CA GLN A 7 -14.34 17.41 6.19
C GLN A 7 -13.97 18.53 7.17
N PRO A 8 -13.97 19.80 6.74
CA PRO A 8 -13.69 20.89 7.66
C PRO A 8 -14.72 20.81 8.78
N TRP A 9 -14.34 21.25 9.97
CA TRP A 9 -15.31 21.42 11.06
C TRP A 9 -16.44 22.32 10.54
N ASP A 10 -17.61 21.73 10.34
CA ASP A 10 -18.79 22.38 9.79
C ASP A 10 -19.83 22.49 10.92
N PRO A 11 -19.90 23.65 11.59
CA PRO A 11 -20.76 23.83 12.76
C PRO A 11 -22.24 23.70 12.43
N TRP A 12 -22.64 23.93 11.18
CA TRP A 12 -24.04 23.90 10.76
C TRP A 12 -24.55 22.46 10.60
N LYS A 13 -23.69 21.56 10.10
CA LYS A 13 -24.00 20.13 10.00
C LYS A 13 -24.05 19.39 11.34
N MET A 14 -23.66 20.02 12.45
CA MET A 14 -23.78 19.39 13.78
C MET A 14 -25.22 19.41 14.31
N TYR A 15 -26.02 20.39 13.91
CA TYR A 15 -27.36 20.60 14.45
C TYR A 15 -28.45 20.18 13.47
N ASP A 16 -28.20 20.32 12.17
CA ASP A 16 -29.14 19.93 11.10
C ASP A 16 -28.94 18.47 10.65
N ILE A 17 -28.83 17.55 11.61
CA ILE A 17 -28.62 16.12 11.32
C ILE A 17 -29.98 15.44 11.12
N SER A 18 -30.11 14.68 10.03
CA SER A 18 -31.31 13.86 9.81
C SER A 18 -31.49 12.82 10.92
N GLN A 19 -32.73 12.39 11.17
CA GLN A 19 -33.00 11.39 12.21
C GLN A 19 -32.25 10.06 11.96
N GLU A 20 -32.06 9.69 10.69
CA GLU A 20 -31.34 8.48 10.28
C GLU A 20 -29.83 8.60 10.58
N GLU A 21 -29.21 9.72 10.21
CA GLU A 21 -27.80 9.98 10.51
C GLU A 21 -27.56 10.04 12.03
N MET A 22 -28.48 10.64 12.79
CA MET A 22 -28.38 10.67 14.25
C MET A 22 -28.43 9.27 14.85
N ARG A 23 -29.28 8.38 14.32
CA ARG A 23 -29.32 6.97 14.74
C ARG A 23 -28.00 6.26 14.42
N ALA A 24 -27.47 6.43 13.20
CA ALA A 24 -26.20 5.84 12.80
C ALA A 24 -25.00 6.34 13.63
N ILE A 25 -24.97 7.63 13.98
CA ILE A 25 -23.94 8.20 14.88
C ILE A 25 -24.03 7.57 16.26
N ARG A 26 -25.25 7.43 16.80
CA ARG A 26 -25.48 6.83 18.12
C ARG A 26 -25.09 5.35 18.14
N GLU A 27 -25.40 4.59 17.10
CA GLU A 27 -24.99 3.19 16.97
C GLU A 27 -23.47 3.03 16.89
N ARG A 28 -22.79 3.87 16.09
CA ARG A 28 -21.33 3.91 16.04
C ARG A 28 -20.71 4.28 17.40
N GLY A 29 -21.32 5.23 18.11
CA GLY A 29 -20.93 5.61 19.46
C GLY A 29 -21.00 4.43 20.44
N LYS A 30 -22.15 3.74 20.46
CA LYS A 30 -22.36 2.53 21.27
C LYS A 30 -21.33 1.43 20.98
N MET A 31 -21.04 1.15 19.71
CA MET A 31 -20.02 0.16 19.33
C MET A 31 -18.63 0.56 19.82
N ARG A 32 -18.27 1.85 19.68
CA ARG A 32 -16.97 2.36 20.14
C ARG A 32 -16.84 2.29 21.66
N GLU A 33 -17.88 2.65 22.39
CA GLU A 33 -17.92 2.56 23.84
C GLU A 33 -17.77 1.11 24.30
N ALA A 34 -18.49 0.17 23.69
CA ALA A 34 -18.36 -1.25 23.97
C ALA A 34 -16.91 -1.73 23.80
N LEU A 35 -16.29 -1.48 22.64
CA LEU A 35 -14.89 -1.85 22.37
C LEU A 35 -13.91 -1.19 23.34
N LYS A 36 -14.13 0.08 23.68
CA LYS A 36 -13.30 0.82 24.65
C LYS A 36 -13.41 0.21 26.04
N THR A 37 -14.61 -0.15 26.49
CA THR A 37 -14.78 -0.79 27.81
C THR A 37 -14.13 -2.16 27.87
N GLU A 38 -14.22 -2.96 26.80
CA GLU A 38 -13.50 -4.24 26.70
C GLU A 38 -11.99 -4.04 26.75
N TRP A 39 -11.46 -3.06 26.02
CA TRP A 39 -10.05 -2.75 26.01
C TRP A 39 -9.56 -2.30 27.39
N GLN A 40 -10.29 -1.40 28.04
CA GLN A 40 -9.96 -0.94 29.39
C GLN A 40 -9.88 -2.11 30.37
N LYS A 41 -10.85 -3.02 30.38
CA LYS A 41 -10.83 -4.23 31.22
C LYS A 41 -9.56 -5.05 31.03
N LYS A 42 -9.14 -5.28 29.77
CA LYS A 42 -7.93 -6.06 29.45
C LYS A 42 -6.64 -5.32 29.82
N VAL A 43 -6.62 -4.00 29.70
CA VAL A 43 -5.44 -3.17 29.99
C VAL A 43 -5.23 -2.99 31.49
N THR A 44 -6.30 -2.78 32.25
CA THR A 44 -6.23 -2.51 33.69
C THR A 44 -6.11 -3.76 34.55
N ASP A 45 -6.18 -4.97 33.95
CA ASP A 45 -6.01 -6.24 34.65
C ASP A 45 -4.59 -6.37 35.25
N PRO A 46 -4.44 -6.45 36.59
CA PRO A 46 -3.15 -6.61 37.26
C PRO A 46 -2.41 -7.92 36.93
N HIS A 47 -3.15 -8.98 36.54
CA HIS A 47 -2.58 -10.30 36.26
C HIS A 47 -2.25 -10.52 34.78
N ARG A 48 -2.35 -9.47 33.95
CA ARG A 48 -2.07 -9.51 32.51
C ARG A 48 -0.72 -10.14 32.13
N GLY A 49 0.31 -9.93 32.95
CA GLY A 49 1.67 -10.44 32.70
C GLY A 49 1.88 -11.91 33.07
N ALA A 50 1.01 -12.49 33.90
CA ALA A 50 1.25 -13.80 34.51
C ALA A 50 0.93 -14.97 33.57
N HIS A 51 0.04 -14.79 32.59
CA HIS A 51 -0.52 -15.90 31.85
C HIS A 51 0.06 -16.12 30.45
N ASN A 52 0.55 -15.09 29.73
CA ASN A 52 1.06 -15.23 28.35
C ASN A 52 1.79 -13.96 27.83
N GLY A 53 2.98 -13.62 28.33
CA GLY A 53 3.90 -12.71 27.61
C GLY A 53 3.47 -11.25 27.41
N GLY A 54 2.49 -10.74 28.16
CA GLY A 54 2.21 -9.31 28.33
C GLY A 54 1.51 -8.59 27.16
N THR A 55 1.29 -9.21 25.99
CA THR A 55 0.63 -8.57 24.84
C THR A 55 -0.87 -8.85 24.83
N ILE A 56 -1.70 -7.82 24.60
CA ILE A 56 -3.15 -8.01 24.42
C ILE A 56 -3.40 -8.35 22.96
N PHE A 57 -4.06 -9.48 22.74
CA PHE A 57 -4.52 -9.88 21.44
C PHE A 57 -5.73 -9.04 20.98
N ASP A 58 -5.60 -8.41 19.82
CA ASP A 58 -6.69 -7.72 19.14
C ASP A 58 -7.17 -8.53 17.92
N PRO A 59 -8.41 -9.06 17.94
CA PRO A 59 -8.95 -9.81 16.81
C PRO A 59 -9.12 -8.95 15.55
N ALA A 60 -9.29 -7.63 15.66
CA ALA A 60 -9.41 -6.76 14.49
C ALA A 60 -8.08 -6.65 13.72
N ILE A 61 -6.97 -6.49 14.45
CA ILE A 61 -5.62 -6.49 13.85
C ILE A 61 -5.33 -7.86 13.23
N GLN A 62 -5.65 -8.96 13.93
CA GLN A 62 -5.42 -10.29 13.40
C GLN A 62 -6.21 -10.52 12.09
N ARG A 63 -7.49 -10.11 12.03
CA ARG A 63 -8.30 -10.21 10.80
C ARG A 63 -7.72 -9.36 9.67
N PHE A 64 -7.22 -8.17 9.96
CA PHE A 64 -6.55 -7.34 8.97
C PHE A 64 -5.26 -7.98 8.44
N MET A 65 -4.45 -8.56 9.33
CA MET A 65 -3.26 -9.30 8.93
C MET A 65 -3.62 -10.54 8.10
N ALA A 66 -4.65 -11.29 8.51
CA ALA A 66 -5.14 -12.46 7.78
C ALA A 66 -5.64 -12.07 6.39
N MET A 67 -6.42 -10.98 6.27
CA MET A 67 -6.86 -10.43 4.97
C MET A 67 -5.67 -10.13 4.07
N ARG A 68 -4.60 -9.53 4.61
CA ARG A 68 -3.40 -9.24 3.82
C ARG A 68 -2.65 -10.49 3.36
N ALA A 69 -2.61 -11.52 4.20
CA ALA A 69 -1.98 -12.79 3.89
C ALA A 69 -2.77 -13.58 2.83
N THR A 70 -4.11 -13.56 2.88
CA THR A 70 -5.00 -14.30 1.96
C THR A 70 -5.47 -13.47 0.75
N ASN A 71 -4.78 -12.36 0.47
CA ASN A 71 -5.10 -11.48 -0.65
C ASN A 71 -5.06 -12.21 -2.01
N PHE A 72 -4.14 -13.17 -2.16
CA PHE A 72 -3.99 -13.91 -3.41
C PHE A 72 -5.18 -14.85 -3.66
N ASP A 73 -5.70 -15.51 -2.62
CA ASP A 73 -6.84 -16.43 -2.72
C ASP A 73 -8.12 -15.73 -3.21
N HIS A 74 -8.22 -14.43 -2.95
CA HIS A 74 -9.38 -13.60 -3.33
C HIS A 74 -9.12 -12.73 -4.57
N PHE A 75 -7.96 -12.90 -5.23
CA PHE A 75 -7.62 -12.14 -6.42
C PHE A 75 -8.53 -12.51 -7.60
N LYS A 76 -9.06 -11.50 -8.29
CA LYS A 76 -9.89 -11.67 -9.49
C LYS A 76 -9.24 -10.99 -10.67
N VAL A 77 -9.05 -11.73 -11.74
CA VAL A 77 -8.55 -11.19 -13.01
C VAL A 77 -9.66 -10.33 -13.64
N THR A 78 -9.45 -9.03 -13.65
CA THR A 78 -10.32 -8.04 -14.31
C THR A 78 -9.50 -7.24 -15.32
N PRO A 79 -10.11 -6.62 -16.34
CA PRO A 79 -9.37 -5.80 -17.30
C PRO A 79 -8.52 -4.71 -16.64
N LYS A 80 -9.03 -4.12 -15.54
CA LYS A 80 -8.31 -3.10 -14.76
C LYS A 80 -7.07 -3.66 -14.08
N THR A 81 -7.18 -4.81 -13.42
CA THR A 81 -6.04 -5.44 -12.73
C THR A 81 -4.98 -5.93 -13.72
N THR A 82 -5.41 -6.45 -14.88
CA THR A 82 -4.48 -6.89 -15.94
C THR A 82 -3.73 -5.71 -16.52
N TRP A 83 -4.41 -4.59 -16.80
CA TRP A 83 -3.76 -3.38 -17.29
C TRP A 83 -2.76 -2.81 -16.29
N LEU A 84 -3.09 -2.81 -14.99
CA LEU A 84 -2.15 -2.42 -13.94
C LEU A 84 -0.92 -3.34 -13.92
N GLY A 85 -1.12 -4.66 -13.97
CA GLY A 85 -0.01 -5.62 -14.05
C GLY A 85 0.88 -5.38 -15.26
N PHE A 86 0.29 -5.15 -16.44
CA PHE A 86 1.03 -4.82 -17.65
C PHE A 86 1.81 -3.50 -17.51
N ALA A 87 1.18 -2.46 -16.99
CA ALA A 87 1.79 -1.14 -16.84
C ALA A 87 2.94 -1.12 -15.83
N PHE A 88 2.86 -1.90 -14.75
CA PHE A 88 3.89 -1.92 -13.71
C PHE A 88 4.98 -2.97 -13.93
N VAL A 89 4.73 -4.01 -14.73
CA VAL A 89 5.72 -5.07 -14.99
C VAL A 89 6.28 -4.97 -16.40
N VAL A 90 5.42 -5.01 -17.42
CA VAL A 90 5.85 -5.12 -18.82
C VAL A 90 6.46 -3.81 -19.32
N ILE A 91 5.86 -2.67 -18.98
CA ILE A 91 6.36 -1.37 -19.45
C ILE A 91 7.75 -1.06 -18.89
N PRO A 92 8.03 -1.12 -17.57
CA PRO A 92 9.36 -0.82 -17.05
C PRO A 92 10.43 -1.77 -17.59
N VAL A 93 10.11 -3.07 -17.69
CA VAL A 93 11.05 -4.05 -18.26
C VAL A 93 11.32 -3.73 -19.73
N GLY A 94 10.28 -3.46 -20.53
CA GLY A 94 10.42 -3.10 -21.94
C GLY A 94 11.19 -1.78 -22.15
N LEU A 95 10.98 -0.78 -21.30
CA LEU A 95 11.73 0.47 -21.37
C LEU A 95 13.20 0.26 -21.02
N MET A 96 13.50 -0.46 -19.93
CA MET A 96 14.87 -0.75 -19.52
C MET A 96 15.64 -1.53 -20.60
N THR A 97 15.02 -2.54 -21.21
CA THR A 97 15.64 -3.29 -22.30
C THR A 97 15.85 -2.43 -23.53
N TYR A 98 14.84 -1.64 -23.92
CA TYR A 98 14.94 -0.73 -25.07
C TYR A 98 16.08 0.29 -24.90
N PHE A 99 16.15 0.98 -23.76
CA PHE A 99 17.22 1.95 -23.50
C PHE A 99 18.60 1.28 -23.48
N THR A 100 18.72 0.11 -22.86
CA THR A 100 20.00 -0.63 -22.80
C THR A 100 20.48 -1.04 -24.19
N ILE A 101 19.59 -1.56 -25.04
CA ILE A 101 19.93 -1.97 -26.41
C ILE A 101 20.26 -0.74 -27.26
N ARG A 102 19.48 0.34 -27.14
CA ARG A 102 19.73 1.58 -27.86
C ARG A 102 21.10 2.15 -27.52
N ASP A 103 21.43 2.23 -26.23
CA ASP A 103 22.71 2.75 -25.76
C ASP A 103 23.88 1.86 -26.20
N LYS A 104 23.72 0.52 -26.17
CA LYS A 104 24.70 -0.43 -26.73
C LYS A 104 24.95 -0.14 -28.21
N ASN A 105 23.90 -0.04 -29.02
CA ASN A 105 24.02 0.16 -30.46
C ASN A 105 24.68 1.50 -30.80
N ILE A 106 24.33 2.59 -30.09
CA ILE A 106 24.93 3.90 -30.29
C ILE A 106 26.43 3.85 -29.95
N ARG A 107 26.80 3.24 -28.82
CA ARG A 107 28.21 3.13 -28.41
C ARG A 107 29.01 2.25 -29.35
N GLU A 108 28.47 1.13 -29.80
CA GLU A 108 29.11 0.28 -30.81
C GLU A 108 29.39 1.03 -32.12
N ALA A 109 28.42 1.84 -32.57
CA ALA A 109 28.62 2.67 -33.76
C ALA A 109 29.79 3.66 -33.57
N GLN A 110 29.84 4.35 -32.41
CA GLN A 110 30.94 5.26 -32.05
C GLN A 110 32.30 4.53 -31.95
N PHE A 111 32.31 3.31 -31.42
CA PHE A 111 33.52 2.49 -31.35
C PHE A 111 34.02 2.05 -32.73
N ARG A 112 33.11 1.69 -33.65
CA ARG A 112 33.44 1.31 -35.03
C ARG A 112 33.90 2.51 -35.87
N ALA A 113 33.31 3.68 -35.63
CA ALA A 113 33.73 4.93 -36.28
C ALA A 113 35.07 5.46 -35.76
N GLY A 114 35.58 4.95 -34.63
CA GLY A 114 36.83 5.39 -34.02
C GLY A 114 36.73 6.71 -33.24
N GLU A 115 35.51 7.17 -32.94
CA GLU A 115 35.27 8.44 -32.23
C GLU A 115 35.70 8.38 -30.76
N VAL A 116 35.68 7.18 -30.16
CA VAL A 116 36.05 6.98 -28.74
C VAL A 116 37.40 6.29 -28.64
N LYS A 117 38.34 6.91 -27.92
CA LYS A 117 39.67 6.36 -27.64
C LYS A 117 39.55 5.12 -26.76
N TYR A 118 40.44 4.15 -26.96
CA TYR A 118 40.44 2.89 -26.23
C TYR A 118 40.47 3.08 -24.69
N LYS A 119 41.24 4.06 -24.21
CA LYS A 119 41.37 4.39 -22.78
C LYS A 119 40.09 4.94 -22.13
N ASP A 120 39.21 5.54 -22.92
CA ASP A 120 37.99 6.22 -22.45
C ASP A 120 36.79 5.26 -22.50
N ARG A 121 37.01 3.98 -22.84
CA ARG A 121 35.99 2.93 -22.84
C ARG A 121 35.69 2.54 -21.40
N THR A 122 34.47 2.78 -20.95
CA THR A 122 34.06 2.45 -19.58
C THR A 122 33.82 0.95 -19.40
N TRP A 123 33.46 0.22 -20.46
CA TRP A 123 33.06 -1.19 -20.40
C TRP A 123 33.90 -2.04 -21.37
N TYR A 124 34.80 -2.87 -20.82
CA TYR A 124 35.80 -3.62 -21.60
C TYR A 124 35.34 -5.03 -22.00
N PHE A 125 34.25 -5.54 -21.42
CA PHE A 125 33.90 -6.97 -21.39
C PHE A 125 32.63 -7.36 -22.15
N MET A 126 32.04 -6.46 -22.93
CA MET A 126 30.96 -6.80 -23.87
C MET A 126 31.44 -6.51 -25.29
N TYR A 127 31.54 -7.57 -26.10
CA TYR A 127 31.72 -7.50 -27.55
C TYR A 127 30.44 -7.06 -28.25
#